data_AF-A0A4Q0SUV8-F1
#
_entry.id   AF-A0A4Q0SUV8-F1
#
_cell.length_a   1.000
_cell.length_b   1.000
_cell.length_c   1.000
_cell.angle_alpha   90.00
_cell.angle_beta   90.00
_cell.angle_gamma   90.00
#
_symmetry.space_group_name_H-M   'P 1'
#
loop_
_entity.id
_entity.type
_entity.pdbx_description
1 polymer ?
#
loop_
_entity_poly.entity_id
_entity_poly.type
_entity_poly.pdbx_seq_one_letter_code
_entity_poly.pdbx_strand_id
1 'polypeptide(L)'
;MKTILQILKQAGGWHHGLYLKIENPAFTALVIEATDESGPCGLPAISVCHYGEQHGDAMRDPEMCFEFGLAGKPHLNPFYYRNDYAGGEQWSRFIREGNYCYHSQLHDEHEHFAKLWDRNLREQGFTEAFAKQQPTRA
;
A
#
# COMPACT_ATOMS: atom_id res chain seq x y z
N MET A 1 -1.16 -0.76 9.82
CA MET A 1 -1.69 -1.52 8.68
C MET A 1 -1.28 -2.99 8.79
N LYS A 2 -1.97 -3.77 9.62
CA LYS A 2 -1.64 -5.18 9.91
C LYS A 2 -2.09 -6.13 8.78
N THR A 3 -3.15 -5.79 8.06
CA THR A 3 -3.73 -6.61 7.00
C THR A 3 -2.72 -6.80 5.85
N ILE A 4 -2.11 -5.71 5.39
CA ILE A 4 -1.07 -5.76 4.35
C ILE A 4 0.15 -6.54 4.81
N LEU A 5 0.62 -6.32 6.05
CA LEU A 5 1.75 -7.09 6.61
C LEU A 5 1.48 -8.59 6.66
N GLN A 6 0.24 -9.00 6.94
CA GLN A 6 -0.17 -10.40 6.95
C GLN A 6 -0.18 -10.99 5.53
N ILE A 7 -0.73 -10.25 4.56
CA ILE A 7 -0.72 -10.63 3.14
C ILE A 7 0.72 -10.78 2.64
N LEU A 8 1.59 -9.80 2.91
CA LEU A 8 3.01 -9.85 2.55
C LEU A 8 3.68 -11.09 3.16
N LYS A 9 3.44 -11.38 4.44
CA LYS A 9 3.98 -12.58 5.08
C LYS A 9 3.52 -13.87 4.39
N GLN A 10 2.25 -13.96 4.00
CA GLN A 10 1.71 -15.10 3.25
C GLN A 10 2.26 -15.20 1.82
N ALA A 11 2.64 -14.06 1.22
CA ALA A 11 3.25 -13.99 -0.11
C ALA A 11 4.75 -14.36 -0.12
N GLY A 12 5.39 -14.54 1.04
CA GLY A 12 6.83 -14.80 1.15
C GLY A 12 7.67 -13.58 1.53
N GLY A 13 7.04 -12.46 1.88
CA GLY A 13 7.68 -11.22 2.28
C GLY A 13 7.90 -10.26 1.11
N TRP A 14 8.64 -9.17 1.38
CA TRP A 14 9.02 -8.21 0.36
C TRP A 14 10.19 -8.72 -0.48
N HIS A 15 10.11 -8.50 -1.80
CA HIS A 15 11.20 -8.69 -2.76
C HIS A 15 10.95 -7.81 -3.99
N HIS A 16 11.97 -7.54 -4.80
CA HIS A 16 11.85 -6.64 -5.96
C HIS A 16 10.77 -7.04 -6.97
N GLY A 17 10.58 -8.35 -7.21
CA GLY A 17 9.51 -8.85 -8.11
C GLY A 17 8.13 -8.98 -7.45
N LEU A 18 7.89 -8.37 -6.28
CA LEU A 18 6.63 -8.53 -5.57
C LEU A 18 5.52 -7.81 -6.34
N TYR A 19 4.54 -8.59 -6.79
CA TYR A 19 3.31 -8.09 -7.38
C TYR A 19 2.17 -9.03 -6.98
N LEU A 20 1.17 -8.50 -6.29
CA LEU A 20 -0.01 -9.22 -5.85
C LEU A 20 -1.24 -8.47 -6.37
N LYS A 21 -2.11 -9.19 -7.08
CA LYS A 21 -3.46 -8.73 -7.40
C LYS A 21 -4.44 -9.62 -6.65
N ILE A 22 -5.28 -9.04 -5.81
CA ILE A 22 -6.21 -9.75 -4.95
C ILE A 22 -7.63 -9.38 -5.37
N GLU A 23 -8.28 -10.31 -6.06
CA GLU A 23 -9.69 -10.19 -6.42
C GLU A 23 -10.57 -10.49 -5.21
N ASN A 24 -11.56 -9.65 -4.92
CA ASN A 24 -12.48 -9.87 -3.80
C ASN A 24 -13.88 -9.39 -4.19
N PRO A 25 -14.70 -10.24 -4.84
CA PRO A 25 -15.97 -9.82 -5.42
C PRO A 25 -16.88 -9.07 -4.45
N ALA A 26 -17.54 -8.03 -5.00
CA ALA A 26 -18.22 -6.89 -4.36
C ALA A 26 -17.30 -5.72 -3.95
N PHE A 27 -15.98 -5.88 -3.98
CA PHE A 27 -15.00 -4.82 -3.77
C PHE A 27 -14.03 -4.70 -4.95
N THR A 28 -13.47 -3.51 -5.14
CA THR A 28 -12.40 -3.26 -6.12
C THR A 28 -11.17 -4.09 -5.76
N ALA A 29 -10.51 -4.69 -6.76
CA ALA A 29 -9.30 -5.47 -6.55
C ALA A 29 -8.24 -4.67 -5.80
N LEU A 30 -7.50 -5.32 -4.91
CA LEU A 30 -6.38 -4.73 -4.20
C LEU A 30 -5.08 -5.16 -4.89
N VAL A 31 -4.26 -4.19 -5.27
CA VAL A 31 -2.91 -4.40 -5.81
C VAL A 31 -1.89 -4.02 -4.74
N ILE A 32 -0.91 -4.90 -4.53
CA ILE A 32 0.24 -4.66 -3.65
C ILE A 32 1.49 -4.99 -4.46
N GLU A 33 2.38 -4.03 -4.63
CA GLU A 33 3.59 -4.22 -5.42
C GLU A 33 4.80 -3.57 -4.77
N ALA A 34 5.99 -4.13 -5.00
CA ALA A 34 7.24 -3.45 -4.69
C ALA A 34 7.45 -2.31 -5.69
N THR A 35 7.97 -1.19 -5.20
CA THR A 35 8.42 -0.11 -6.07
C THR A 35 9.91 -0.31 -6.40
N ASP A 36 10.31 0.05 -7.61
CA ASP A 36 11.73 0.03 -7.99
C ASP A 36 12.55 1.04 -7.19
N GLU A 37 11.92 2.16 -6.82
CA GLU A 37 12.52 3.19 -5.97
C GLU A 37 12.37 2.84 -4.48
N SER A 38 13.41 3.18 -3.70
CA SER A 38 13.32 3.15 -2.24
C SER A 38 12.51 4.33 -1.73
N GLY A 39 11.90 4.17 -0.55
CA GLY A 39 11.20 5.28 0.09
C GLY A 39 12.14 6.37 0.62
N PRO A 40 11.59 7.45 1.19
CA PRO A 40 12.34 8.67 1.51
C PRO A 40 13.54 8.51 2.45
N CYS A 41 13.59 7.45 3.26
CA CYS A 41 14.68 7.12 4.18
C CYS A 41 15.58 5.99 3.64
N GLY A 42 15.47 5.65 2.35
CA GLY A 42 16.26 4.59 1.72
C GLY A 42 15.79 3.16 2.07
N LEU A 43 14.59 3.01 2.61
CA LEU A 43 14.01 1.70 2.91
C LEU A 43 13.28 1.12 1.69
N PRO A 44 13.15 -0.22 1.61
CA PRO A 44 12.28 -0.85 0.63
C PRO A 44 10.88 -0.24 0.69
N ALA A 45 10.29 0.03 -0.47
CA ALA A 45 8.96 0.62 -0.56
C ALA A 45 7.96 -0.32 -1.24
N ILE A 46 6.70 -0.13 -0.88
CA ILE A 46 5.56 -0.81 -1.48
C ILE A 46 4.50 0.21 -1.87
N SER A 47 3.84 -0.02 -3.00
CA SER A 47 2.56 0.59 -3.34
C SER A 47 1.42 -0.36 -2.95
N VAL A 48 0.35 0.21 -2.38
CA VAL A 48 -0.90 -0.47 -2.08
C VAL A 48 -2.01 0.35 -2.72
N CYS A 49 -2.75 -0.24 -3.66
CA CYS A 49 -3.69 0.49 -4.49
C CYS A 49 -4.98 -0.31 -4.77
N HIS A 50 -6.11 0.38 -4.77
CA HIS A 50 -7.29 -0.07 -5.50
C HIS A 50 -7.35 0.64 -6.86
N TYR A 51 -7.53 -0.12 -7.94
CA TYR A 51 -7.70 0.46 -9.27
C TYR A 51 -9.17 0.36 -9.70
N GLY A 52 -9.84 1.51 -9.79
CA GLY A 52 -11.07 1.68 -10.56
C GLY A 52 -10.78 1.92 -12.03
N GLU A 53 -11.84 2.10 -12.82
CA GLU A 53 -11.75 2.48 -14.23
C GLU A 53 -12.64 3.70 -14.49
N GLN A 54 -12.16 4.67 -15.28
CA GLN A 54 -12.95 5.77 -15.78
C GLN A 54 -12.61 6.03 -17.24
N HIS A 55 -13.59 5.94 -18.14
CA HIS A 55 -13.39 6.08 -19.59
C HIS A 55 -12.32 5.16 -20.20
N GLY A 56 -12.06 3.99 -19.58
CA GLY A 56 -11.01 3.07 -19.99
C GLY A 56 -9.64 3.33 -19.36
N ASP A 57 -9.48 4.42 -18.60
CA ASP A 57 -8.27 4.71 -17.85
C ASP A 57 -8.34 4.12 -16.44
N ALA A 58 -7.24 3.52 -15.98
CA ALA A 58 -7.12 3.02 -14.62
C ALA A 58 -6.98 4.18 -13.63
N MET A 59 -7.80 4.18 -12.58
CA MET A 59 -7.91 5.26 -11.60
C MET A 59 -7.58 4.72 -10.20
N ARG A 60 -6.65 5.37 -9.50
CA ARG A 60 -6.25 5.00 -8.13
C ARG A 60 -7.32 5.46 -7.14
N ASP A 61 -7.85 4.54 -6.33
CA ASP A 61 -8.93 4.83 -5.37
C ASP A 61 -8.90 4.00 -4.06
N PRO A 62 -7.99 4.30 -3.14
CA PRO A 62 -6.81 5.14 -3.28
C PRO A 62 -5.53 4.31 -3.52
N GLU A 63 -4.45 5.00 -3.85
CA GLU A 63 -3.08 4.51 -3.73
C GLU A 63 -2.41 5.09 -2.48
N MET A 64 -1.67 4.27 -1.74
CA MET A 64 -0.70 4.72 -0.75
C MET A 64 0.62 4.00 -0.93
N CYS A 65 1.72 4.73 -0.79
CA CYS A 65 3.05 4.12 -0.70
C CYS A 65 3.61 4.17 0.72
N PHE A 66 4.30 3.09 1.08
CA PHE A 66 4.85 2.88 2.42
C PHE A 66 6.31 2.45 2.34
N GLU A 67 7.10 2.93 3.28
CA GLU A 67 8.38 2.29 3.61
C GLU A 67 8.14 1.05 4.46
N PHE A 68 8.75 -0.06 4.07
CA PHE A 68 8.70 -1.32 4.79
C PHE A 68 9.88 -1.43 5.75
N GLY A 69 9.60 -1.17 7.02
CA GLY A 69 10.59 -1.24 8.09
C GLY A 69 10.57 -2.60 8.80
N LEU A 70 11.75 -3.15 9.08
CA LEU A 70 11.93 -4.39 9.85
C LEU A 70 12.48 -4.17 11.26
N ALA A 71 12.88 -2.94 11.60
CA ALA A 71 13.41 -2.62 12.92
C ALA A 71 12.35 -2.90 14.01
N GLY A 72 12.70 -3.78 14.96
CA GLY A 72 11.79 -4.26 16.00
C GLY A 72 10.77 -5.26 15.46
N LYS A 73 9.70 -4.77 14.82
CA LYS A 73 8.65 -5.59 14.18
C LYS A 73 8.38 -5.05 12.77
N PRO A 74 7.98 -5.91 11.81
CA PRO A 74 7.55 -5.45 10.50
C PRO A 74 6.47 -4.36 10.62
N HIS A 75 6.70 -3.22 9.97
CA HIS A 75 5.79 -2.09 9.97
C HIS A 75 5.81 -1.37 8.62
N LEU A 76 4.74 -0.61 8.36
CA LEU A 76 4.57 0.19 7.16
C LEU A 76 4.44 1.65 7.56
N ASN A 77 5.33 2.48 7.05
CA ASN A 77 5.36 3.91 7.34
C ASN A 77 4.94 4.70 6.07
N PRO A 78 3.78 5.37 6.05
CA PRO A 78 3.27 5.99 4.82
C PRO A 78 4.11 7.21 4.42
N PHE A 79 4.25 7.44 3.12
CA PHE A 79 4.88 8.66 2.61
C PHE A 79 4.13 9.32 1.46
N TYR A 80 3.24 8.58 0.81
CA TYR A 80 2.47 9.02 -0.35
C TYR A 80 1.01 8.60 -0.24
N TYR A 81 0.13 9.45 -0.79
CA TYR A 81 -1.29 9.19 -0.97
C TYR A 81 -1.74 9.78 -2.32
N ARG A 82 -2.58 9.05 -3.04
CA ARG A 82 -3.27 9.55 -4.23
C ARG A 82 -4.68 8.98 -4.36
N ASN A 83 -5.60 9.83 -4.79
CA ASN A 83 -6.94 9.46 -5.20
C ASN A 83 -7.33 10.25 -6.45
N ASP A 84 -7.48 9.54 -7.57
CA ASP A 84 -7.73 10.16 -8.86
C ASP A 84 -9.16 10.71 -8.99
N TYR A 85 -10.16 10.06 -8.36
CA TYR A 85 -11.55 10.54 -8.38
C TYR A 85 -11.76 11.79 -7.53
N ALA A 86 -11.00 11.93 -6.43
CA ALA A 86 -11.03 13.10 -5.56
C ALA A 86 -10.04 14.20 -6.01
N GLY A 87 -9.21 13.95 -7.04
CA GLY A 87 -8.21 14.89 -7.55
C GLY A 87 -7.10 15.24 -6.55
N GLY A 88 -6.78 14.32 -5.63
CA GLY A 88 -5.81 14.54 -4.55
C GLY A 88 -4.53 13.73 -4.75
N GLU A 89 -3.38 14.40 -4.70
CA GLU A 89 -2.04 13.77 -4.67
C GLU A 89 -1.17 14.47 -3.63
N GLN A 90 -0.56 13.69 -2.74
CA GLN A 90 0.09 14.19 -1.53
C GLN A 90 1.33 13.37 -1.17
N TRP A 91 2.45 14.06 -0.93
CA TRP A 91 3.67 13.48 -0.33
C TRP A 91 3.87 14.05 1.07
N SER A 92 3.76 13.22 2.10
CA SER A 92 4.06 13.64 3.48
C SER A 92 5.55 13.54 3.81
N ARG A 93 6.28 12.69 3.11
CA ARG A 93 7.73 12.46 3.25
C ARG A 93 8.35 12.26 1.87
N PHE A 94 9.44 12.95 1.56
CA PHE A 94 10.11 12.86 0.25
C PHE A 94 11.53 13.45 0.30
N ILE A 95 12.33 13.20 -0.74
CA ILE A 95 13.62 13.87 -0.95
C ILE A 95 13.44 14.96 -1.99
N ARG A 96 13.89 16.18 -1.67
CA ARG A 96 13.96 17.30 -2.62
C ARG A 96 15.37 17.89 -2.60
N GLU A 97 16.04 17.88 -3.75
CA GLU A 97 17.40 18.41 -3.89
C GLU A 97 18.38 17.81 -2.88
N GLY A 98 18.26 16.50 -2.62
CA GLY A 98 19.07 15.77 -1.65
C GLY A 98 18.69 15.98 -0.18
N ASN A 99 17.68 16.82 0.11
CA ASN A 99 17.21 17.07 1.46
C ASN A 99 15.95 16.27 1.77
N TYR A 100 15.91 15.68 2.96
CA TYR A 100 14.71 15.03 3.48
C TYR A 100 13.67 16.09 3.88
N CYS A 101 12.49 16.01 3.27
CA CYS A 101 11.34 16.85 3.56
C CYS A 101 10.28 16.05 4.31
N TYR A 102 9.74 16.64 5.37
CA TYR A 102 8.74 16.02 6.23
C TYR A 102 7.63 17.00 6.59
N HIS A 103 6.42 16.72 6.10
CA HIS A 103 5.21 17.44 6.46
C HIS A 103 4.47 16.67 7.56
N SER A 104 4.77 16.99 8.82
CA SER A 104 4.30 16.21 9.98
C SER A 104 2.78 16.11 10.08
N GLN A 105 2.05 17.21 9.87
CA GLN A 105 0.58 17.19 9.94
C GLN A 105 -0.02 16.27 8.85
N LEU A 106 0.48 16.39 7.62
CA LEU A 106 0.04 15.55 6.51
C LEU A 106 0.43 14.08 6.72
N HIS A 107 1.56 13.83 7.38
CA HIS A 107 1.97 12.49 7.75
C HIS A 107 1.03 11.87 8.79
N ASP A 108 0.63 12.63 9.81
CA ASP A 108 -0.36 12.19 10.78
C ASP A 108 -1.69 11.85 10.08
N GLU A 109 -2.12 12.66 9.10
CA GLU A 109 -3.30 12.39 8.29
C GLU A 109 -3.17 11.08 7.49
N HIS A 110 -2.02 10.85 6.83
CA HIS A 110 -1.74 9.59 6.14
C HIS A 110 -1.76 8.39 7.09
N GLU A 111 -1.20 8.52 8.30
CA GLU A 111 -1.26 7.46 9.30
C GLU A 111 -2.69 7.15 9.76
N HIS A 112 -3.50 8.18 10.00
CA HIS A 112 -4.90 8.02 10.39
C HIS A 112 -5.69 7.33 9.29
N PHE A 113 -5.50 7.77 8.04
CA PHE A 113 -6.12 7.14 6.88
C PHE A 113 -5.68 5.67 6.74
N ALA A 114 -4.37 5.38 6.82
CA ALA A 114 -3.87 4.00 6.75
C ALA A 114 -4.44 3.10 7.85
N LYS A 115 -4.65 3.63 9.07
CA LYS A 115 -5.30 2.90 10.18
C LYS A 115 -6.78 2.64 9.89
N LEU A 116 -7.50 3.61 9.32
CA LEU A 116 -8.89 3.44 8.90
C LEU A 116 -9.01 2.42 7.76
N TRP A 117 -8.19 2.56 6.72
CA TRP A 117 -8.22 1.68 5.56
C TRP A 117 -7.82 0.24 5.91
N ASP A 118 -6.85 0.04 6.82
CA ASP A 118 -6.49 -1.30 7.33
C ASP A 118 -7.68 -2.04 7.95
N ARG A 119 -8.53 -1.31 8.69
CA ARG A 119 -9.76 -1.85 9.26
C ARG A 119 -10.75 -2.22 8.17
N ASN A 120 -10.94 -1.37 7.16
CA ASN A 120 -11.82 -1.67 6.02
C ASN A 120 -11.33 -2.91 5.26
N LEU A 121 -10.05 -2.98 4.90
CA LEU A 121 -9.47 -4.13 4.19
C LEU A 121 -9.64 -5.44 4.97
N ARG A 122 -9.53 -5.38 6.30
CA ARG A 122 -9.79 -6.52 7.19
C ARG A 122 -11.27 -6.91 7.19
N GLU A 123 -12.18 -5.96 7.35
CA GLU A 123 -13.63 -6.20 7.36
C GLU A 123 -14.14 -6.71 6.02
N GLN A 124 -13.52 -6.28 4.92
CA GLN A 124 -13.80 -6.75 3.56
C GLN A 124 -13.21 -8.14 3.28
N GLY A 125 -12.34 -8.66 4.14
CA GLY A 125 -11.81 -10.03 4.02
C GLY A 125 -10.70 -10.21 3.00
N PHE A 126 -9.88 -9.18 2.74
CA PHE A 126 -8.80 -9.27 1.73
C PHE A 126 -7.71 -10.28 2.07
N THR A 127 -7.49 -10.57 3.35
CA THR A 127 -6.53 -11.61 3.76
C THR A 127 -7.04 -13.00 3.37
N GLU A 128 -8.31 -13.26 3.59
CA GLU A 128 -8.99 -14.50 3.25
C GLU A 128 -9.12 -14.66 1.73
N ALA A 129 -9.43 -13.57 1.03
CA ALA A 129 -9.47 -13.54 -0.42
C ALA A 129 -8.11 -13.92 -1.02
N PHE A 130 -7.02 -13.36 -0.49
CA PHE A 130 -5.66 -13.72 -0.92
C PHE A 130 -5.32 -15.18 -0.66
N ALA A 131 -5.63 -15.69 0.54
CA ALA A 131 -5.35 -17.07 0.89
C ALA A 131 -6.06 -18.09 -0.04
N LYS A 132 -7.28 -17.78 -0.50
CA LYS A 132 -8.03 -18.61 -1.47
C LYS A 132 -7.46 -18.57 -2.89
N GLN A 133 -6.77 -17.49 -3.24
CA GLN A 133 -6.18 -17.29 -4.56
C GLN A 133 -4.78 -17.91 -4.70
N GLN A 134 -4.13 -18.24 -3.58
CA GLN A 134 -2.90 -18.99 -3.65
C GLN A 134 -3.18 -20.42 -4.11
N PRO A 135 -2.48 -20.93 -5.14
CA PRO A 135 -2.60 -22.34 -5.50
C PRO A 135 -2.21 -23.19 -4.28
N THR A 136 -3.03 -24.20 -3.97
CA THR A 136 -2.66 -25.23 -3.00
C THR A 136 -1.31 -25.77 -3.41
N ARG A 137 -0.26 -25.46 -2.63
CA ARG A 137 1.04 -26.09 -2.82
C ARG A 137 0.84 -27.58 -2.56
N ALA A 138 0.78 -28.37 -3.64
CA ALA A 138 0.77 -29.83 -3.61
C ALA A 138 2.10 -30.38 -3.13
#